data_AF-A0A3A8F1S5-F1
#
_entry.id   AF-A0A3A8F1S5-F1
#
_cell.length_a   1.000
_cell.length_b   1.000
_cell.length_c   1.000
_cell.angle_alpha   90.00
_cell.angle_beta   90.00
_cell.angle_gamma   90.00
#
_symmetry.space_group_name_H-M   'P 1'
#
loop_
_entity.id
_entity.type
_entity.pdbx_description
1 polymer ?
#
loop_
_entity_poly.entity_id
_entity_poly.type
_entity_poly.pdbx_seq_one_letter_code
_entity_poly.pdbx_strand_id
1 'polypeptide(L)'
;MADQGKPKGTLVTSPVQMPAIKVVAIDNDALDPQDKEVICKAICYCSSIPNKGKTEQNLHQSCVSERLKELDKFLSYQSPYKAEVNYDMHRNPPAPIMEKGILTKVHPYLPGWIKKYWEEEKGYAFESGQGMVRRPDVIIVKDPTKPPTQDNIKHVIEIKFKDKLNRDQKRDYPKIAGDQNKVKKLDPNECDCDSDDQNGKTSTVLEFVAWAAAIVAAAFQLRKGKIPKFPKFPSPKPSPSPAW
;
A
#
# COMPACT_ATOMS: atom_id res chain seq x y z
N MET A 1 -33.94 52.01 51.52
CA MET A 1 -34.74 51.42 50.44
C MET A 1 -34.08 51.81 49.13
N ALA A 2 -33.29 50.91 48.55
CA ALA A 2 -32.53 51.16 47.31
C ALA A 2 -33.29 50.53 46.13
N ASP A 3 -33.54 51.38 45.14
CA ASP A 3 -34.26 51.11 43.89
C ASP A 3 -33.57 50.01 43.07
N GLN A 4 -34.32 48.95 42.73
CA GLN A 4 -33.80 47.78 42.03
C GLN A 4 -33.67 48.06 40.52
N GLY A 5 -32.46 47.87 40.02
CA GLY A 5 -32.09 48.07 38.62
C GLY A 5 -32.91 47.21 37.65
N LYS A 6 -33.45 47.88 36.62
CA LYS A 6 -34.11 47.28 35.45
C LYS A 6 -33.23 46.24 34.75
N PRO A 7 -33.79 45.13 34.23
CA PRO A 7 -33.05 44.16 33.44
C PRO A 7 -32.60 44.79 32.11
N LYS A 8 -31.28 44.81 31.88
CA LYS A 8 -30.66 45.19 30.60
C LYS A 8 -30.68 43.99 29.65
N GLY A 9 -31.60 43.99 28.69
CA GLY A 9 -31.46 43.37 27.37
C GLY A 9 -31.33 41.84 27.29
N THR A 10 -32.16 41.21 26.46
CA THR A 10 -32.02 39.81 26.07
C THR A 10 -30.81 39.64 25.15
N LEU A 11 -29.80 38.86 25.57
CA LEU A 11 -28.72 38.42 24.70
C LEU A 11 -29.24 37.34 23.74
N VAL A 12 -29.51 37.73 22.49
CA VAL A 12 -29.81 36.80 21.41
C VAL A 12 -28.49 36.34 20.80
N THR A 13 -27.97 35.19 21.23
CA THR A 13 -26.83 34.56 20.56
C THR A 13 -27.36 33.83 19.32
N SER A 14 -27.08 34.36 18.13
CA SER A 14 -27.29 33.63 16.89
C SER A 14 -26.30 32.46 16.82
N PRO A 15 -26.71 31.26 16.38
CA PRO A 15 -25.79 30.13 16.25
C PRO A 15 -24.73 30.45 15.19
N VAL A 16 -23.46 30.35 15.57
CA VAL A 16 -22.33 30.41 14.64
C VAL A 16 -22.43 29.19 13.74
N GLN A 17 -22.84 29.41 12.50
CA GLN A 17 -22.84 28.38 11.47
C GLN A 17 -21.39 28.07 11.13
N MET A 18 -20.87 26.98 11.70
CA MET A 18 -19.55 26.47 11.32
C MET A 18 -19.56 26.19 9.81
N PRO A 19 -18.53 26.59 9.06
CA PRO A 19 -18.48 26.33 7.63
C PRO A 19 -18.58 24.82 7.41
N ALA A 20 -19.50 24.43 6.54
CA ALA A 20 -19.70 23.03 6.18
C ALA A 20 -18.37 22.48 5.66
N ILE A 21 -17.82 21.47 6.34
CA ILE A 21 -16.68 20.69 5.85
C ILE A 21 -17.15 20.05 4.55
N LYS A 22 -16.65 20.56 3.42
CA LYS A 22 -16.88 19.95 2.12
C LYS A 22 -16.13 18.63 2.12
N VAL A 23 -16.84 17.54 2.40
CA VAL A 23 -16.33 16.19 2.19
C VAL A 23 -16.22 16.02 0.68
N VAL A 24 -15.05 16.38 0.14
CA VAL A 24 -14.69 16.07 -1.24
C VAL A 24 -14.48 14.55 -1.25
N ALA A 25 -15.26 13.84 -2.07
CA ALA A 25 -14.97 12.45 -2.36
C ALA A 25 -13.52 12.39 -2.84
N ILE A 26 -12.64 11.78 -2.05
CA ILE A 26 -11.27 11.54 -2.47
C ILE A 26 -11.40 10.58 -3.65
N ASP A 27 -11.05 11.06 -4.86
CA ASP A 27 -11.02 10.22 -6.04
C ASP A 27 -10.27 8.93 -5.70
N ASN A 28 -10.90 7.77 -5.94
CA ASN A 28 -10.32 6.43 -5.71
C ASN A 28 -9.04 6.17 -6.54
N ASP A 29 -8.58 7.17 -7.28
CA ASP A 29 -7.43 7.16 -8.13
C ASP A 29 -6.14 7.51 -7.37
N ALA A 30 -6.19 8.23 -6.25
CA ALA A 30 -4.96 8.56 -5.50
C ALA A 30 -4.44 7.34 -4.71
N LEU A 31 -3.12 7.14 -4.74
CA LEU A 31 -2.49 6.13 -3.89
C LEU A 31 -2.67 6.55 -2.42
N ASP A 32 -3.17 5.63 -1.61
CA ASP A 32 -3.39 5.85 -0.18
C ASP A 32 -2.09 6.27 0.52
N PRO A 33 -2.11 7.29 1.39
CA PRO A 33 -0.91 7.76 2.07
C PRO A 33 -0.16 6.64 2.81
N GLN A 34 -0.86 5.70 3.44
CA GLN A 34 -0.23 4.59 4.18
C GLN A 34 0.45 3.59 3.24
N ASP A 35 -0.21 3.28 2.12
CA ASP A 35 0.36 2.42 1.09
C ASP A 35 1.60 3.09 0.49
N LYS A 36 1.51 4.39 0.17
CA LYS A 36 2.64 5.17 -0.34
C LYS A 36 3.79 5.18 0.66
N GLU A 37 3.53 5.40 1.94
CA GLU A 37 4.55 5.43 3.00
C GLU A 37 5.32 4.10 3.08
N VAL A 38 4.63 2.96 3.08
CA VAL A 38 5.28 1.64 3.16
C VAL A 38 6.14 1.37 1.93
N ILE A 39 5.62 1.62 0.73
CA ILE A 39 6.38 1.38 -0.51
C ILE A 39 7.55 2.36 -0.62
N CYS A 40 7.34 3.64 -0.30
CA CYS A 40 8.39 4.66 -0.34
C CYS A 40 9.51 4.41 0.66
N LYS A 41 9.21 3.92 1.88
CA LYS A 41 10.27 3.55 2.84
C LYS A 41 11.19 2.46 2.29
N ALA A 42 10.64 1.48 1.57
CA ALA A 42 11.44 0.48 0.88
C ALA A 42 12.24 1.07 -0.30
N ILE A 43 11.61 1.92 -1.12
CA ILE A 43 12.28 2.60 -2.24
C ILE A 43 13.45 3.45 -1.76
N CYS A 44 13.26 4.28 -0.73
CA CYS A 44 14.29 5.17 -0.22
C CYS A 44 15.47 4.40 0.38
N TYR A 45 15.21 3.35 1.17
CA TYR A 45 16.27 2.46 1.63
C TYR A 45 17.07 1.91 0.43
N CYS A 46 16.37 1.32 -0.55
CA CYS A 46 16.99 0.62 -1.66
C CYS A 46 17.63 1.57 -2.68
N SER A 47 17.24 2.84 -2.71
CA SER A 47 17.91 3.89 -3.47
C SER A 47 19.32 4.11 -2.92
N SER A 48 19.44 4.24 -1.59
CA SER A 48 20.71 4.47 -0.91
C SER A 48 21.56 3.22 -0.74
N ILE A 49 20.94 2.09 -0.39
CA ILE A 49 21.60 0.82 -0.06
C ILE A 49 20.97 -0.31 -0.89
N PRO A 50 21.25 -0.36 -2.21
CA PRO A 50 20.75 -1.43 -3.07
C PRO A 50 21.45 -2.76 -2.80
N ASN A 51 20.76 -3.85 -3.16
CA ASN A 51 21.40 -5.16 -3.27
C ASN A 51 22.51 -5.10 -4.34
N LYS A 52 23.60 -5.84 -4.13
CA LYS A 52 24.68 -5.99 -5.09
C LYS A 52 24.52 -7.25 -5.91
N GLY A 53 24.58 -7.12 -7.23
CA GLY A 53 24.61 -8.26 -8.12
C GLY A 53 26.00 -8.90 -8.20
N LYS A 54 26.11 -10.00 -8.93
CA LYS A 54 27.38 -10.75 -9.11
C LYS A 54 28.50 -9.92 -9.73
N THR A 55 28.18 -8.84 -10.44
CA THR A 55 29.13 -7.93 -11.08
C THR A 55 29.12 -6.57 -10.40
N GLU A 56 28.79 -6.51 -9.11
CA GLU A 56 28.71 -5.29 -8.28
C GLU A 56 27.71 -4.21 -8.75
N GLN A 57 26.84 -4.56 -9.70
CA GLN A 57 25.78 -3.69 -10.17
C GLN A 57 24.70 -3.52 -9.10
N ASN A 58 24.14 -2.30 -9.00
CA ASN A 58 23.07 -2.01 -8.06
C ASN A 58 21.74 -2.63 -8.51
N LEU A 59 21.16 -3.48 -7.68
CA LEU A 59 19.89 -4.17 -7.90
C LEU A 59 18.78 -3.56 -7.03
N HIS A 60 18.42 -2.31 -7.33
CA HIS A 60 17.43 -1.55 -6.56
C HIS A 60 16.05 -2.24 -6.50
N GLN A 61 15.53 -2.72 -7.64
CA GLN A 61 14.24 -3.42 -7.70
C GLN A 61 14.27 -4.73 -6.88
N SER A 62 15.38 -5.47 -6.93
CA SER A 62 15.56 -6.68 -6.13
C SER A 62 15.49 -6.38 -4.63
N CYS A 63 16.17 -5.31 -4.19
CA CYS A 63 16.12 -4.87 -2.79
C CYS A 63 14.69 -4.51 -2.33
N VAL A 64 13.91 -3.80 -3.15
CA VAL A 64 12.52 -3.48 -2.79
C VAL A 64 11.66 -4.74 -2.73
N SER A 65 11.79 -5.61 -3.74
CA SER A 65 11.07 -6.88 -3.82
C SER A 65 11.37 -7.78 -2.62
N GLU A 66 12.63 -7.90 -2.20
CA GLU A 66 13.03 -8.68 -1.03
C GLU A 66 12.34 -8.19 0.25
N ARG A 67 12.37 -6.88 0.52
CA ARG A 67 11.73 -6.29 1.71
C ARG A 67 10.24 -6.55 1.76
N LEU A 68 9.55 -6.38 0.64
CA LEU A 68 8.10 -6.61 0.55
C LEU A 68 7.76 -8.10 0.63
N LYS A 69 8.59 -8.99 0.07
CA LYS A 69 8.42 -10.45 0.20
C LYS A 69 8.63 -10.93 1.62
N GLU A 70 9.62 -10.38 2.35
CA GLU A 70 9.82 -10.72 3.76
C GLU A 70 8.67 -10.20 4.64
N LEU A 71 8.11 -9.02 4.33
CA LEU A 71 6.88 -8.56 4.97
C LEU A 71 5.70 -9.50 4.68
N ASP A 72 5.52 -9.93 3.42
CA ASP A 72 4.46 -10.87 3.05
C ASP A 72 4.61 -12.20 3.77
N LYS A 73 5.82 -12.76 3.79
CA LYS A 73 6.14 -13.99 4.53
C LYS A 73 5.90 -13.85 6.03
N PHE A 74 6.30 -12.74 6.64
CA PHE A 74 6.06 -12.45 8.05
C PHE A 74 4.57 -12.41 8.38
N LEU A 75 3.75 -11.86 7.47
CA LEU A 75 2.29 -11.83 7.56
C LEU A 75 1.62 -13.11 7.05
N SER A 76 2.32 -14.25 6.99
CA SER A 76 1.78 -15.52 6.51
C SER A 76 1.16 -15.43 5.10
N TYR A 77 1.84 -14.69 4.22
CA TYR A 77 1.40 -14.34 2.87
C TYR A 77 0.10 -13.53 2.84
N GLN A 78 -0.18 -12.71 3.86
CA GLN A 78 -1.33 -11.81 3.93
C GLN A 78 -0.88 -10.35 4.08
N SER A 79 0.27 -9.98 3.49
CA SER A 79 0.56 -8.57 3.25
C SER A 79 -0.35 -8.04 2.12
N PRO A 80 -0.88 -6.81 2.22
CA PRO A 80 -1.56 -6.17 1.10
C PRO A 80 -0.60 -5.84 -0.05
N TYR A 81 0.72 -5.84 0.20
CA TYR A 81 1.76 -5.50 -0.77
C TYR A 81 2.39 -6.77 -1.33
N LYS A 82 2.00 -7.16 -2.55
CA LYS A 82 2.50 -8.35 -3.24
C LYS A 82 3.56 -7.97 -4.26
N ALA A 83 4.82 -8.30 -3.99
CA ALA A 83 5.91 -8.03 -4.91
C ALA A 83 6.02 -9.08 -6.01
N GLU A 84 6.31 -8.64 -7.23
CA GLU A 84 6.66 -9.48 -8.39
C GLU A 84 5.63 -10.57 -8.74
N VAL A 85 4.34 -10.24 -8.69
CA VAL A 85 3.26 -11.15 -9.10
C VAL A 85 3.27 -11.34 -10.62
N ASN A 86 3.37 -12.59 -11.08
CA ASN A 86 3.23 -12.91 -12.51
C ASN A 86 1.75 -13.03 -12.87
N TYR A 87 1.35 -12.46 -14.01
CA TYR A 87 0.00 -12.57 -14.56
C TYR A 87 0.02 -13.27 -15.90
N ASP A 88 -0.86 -14.26 -16.07
CA ASP A 88 -1.20 -14.82 -17.37
C ASP A 88 -2.10 -13.83 -18.12
N MET A 89 -1.56 -13.27 -19.21
CA MET A 89 -2.22 -12.23 -19.99
C MET A 89 -3.22 -12.78 -21.02
N HIS A 90 -3.35 -14.10 -21.19
CA HIS A 90 -4.34 -14.71 -22.09
C HIS A 90 -5.71 -14.88 -21.46
N ARG A 91 -5.80 -14.73 -20.15
CA ARG A 91 -7.08 -14.74 -19.44
C ARG A 91 -7.70 -13.35 -19.50
N ASN A 92 -9.03 -13.32 -19.52
CA ASN A 92 -9.79 -12.08 -19.44
C ASN A 92 -10.76 -12.16 -18.24
N PRO A 93 -10.49 -11.45 -17.13
CA PRO A 93 -9.31 -10.58 -16.91
C PRO A 93 -7.99 -11.37 -16.76
N PRO A 94 -6.81 -10.73 -16.92
CA PRO A 94 -5.52 -11.36 -16.65
C PRO A 94 -5.48 -11.95 -15.24
N ALA A 95 -4.98 -13.18 -15.09
CA ALA A 95 -5.04 -13.91 -13.83
C ALA A 95 -3.66 -14.01 -13.16
N PRO A 96 -3.58 -13.80 -11.83
CA PRO A 96 -2.32 -13.96 -11.12
C PRO A 96 -1.91 -15.43 -11.01
N ILE A 97 -0.62 -15.69 -11.15
CA ILE A 97 0.00 -17.02 -11.03
C ILE A 97 0.42 -17.21 -9.56
N MET A 98 -0.40 -17.94 -8.82
CA MET A 98 -0.28 -18.18 -7.38
C MET A 98 0.12 -19.62 -7.06
N GLU A 99 0.55 -19.88 -5.82
CA GLU A 99 0.86 -21.21 -5.31
C GLU A 99 -0.42 -22.07 -5.13
N LYS A 100 -0.38 -23.35 -5.51
CA LYS A 100 -1.56 -24.25 -5.54
C LYS A 100 -2.22 -24.53 -4.17
N GLY A 101 -1.58 -24.17 -3.05
CA GLY A 101 -2.12 -24.42 -1.69
C GLY A 101 -2.32 -23.16 -0.84
N ILE A 102 -1.82 -22.01 -1.27
CA ILE A 102 -1.91 -20.75 -0.53
C ILE A 102 -2.26 -19.66 -1.55
N LEU A 103 -3.55 -19.33 -1.65
CA LEU A 103 -4.09 -18.45 -2.69
C LEU A 103 -3.45 -17.06 -2.72
N THR A 104 -2.89 -16.61 -1.60
CA THR A 104 -2.27 -15.30 -1.42
C THR A 104 -0.75 -15.32 -1.58
N LYS A 105 -0.15 -16.52 -1.74
CA LYS A 105 1.29 -16.69 -1.97
C LYS A 105 1.58 -16.70 -3.47
N VAL A 106 2.42 -15.77 -3.89
CA VAL A 106 2.90 -15.69 -5.27
C VAL A 106 3.71 -16.94 -5.62
N HIS A 107 3.52 -17.49 -6.82
CA HIS A 107 4.29 -18.65 -7.26
C HIS A 107 5.79 -18.28 -7.37
N PRO A 108 6.69 -18.99 -6.67
CA PRO A 108 8.09 -18.56 -6.53
C PRO A 108 8.92 -18.78 -7.80
N TYR A 109 8.53 -19.71 -8.67
CA TYR A 109 9.32 -20.10 -9.83
C TYR A 109 8.50 -20.19 -11.12
N LEU A 110 8.45 -19.09 -11.88
CA LEU A 110 7.69 -19.00 -13.13
C LEU A 110 8.07 -20.06 -14.19
N PRO A 111 9.35 -20.35 -14.48
CA PRO A 111 9.69 -21.35 -15.50
C PRO A 111 9.15 -22.74 -15.19
N GLY A 112 9.13 -23.14 -13.92
CA GLY A 112 8.55 -24.41 -13.49
C GLY A 112 7.03 -24.43 -13.65
N TRP A 113 6.36 -23.30 -13.39
CA TRP A 113 4.92 -23.17 -13.65
C TRP A 113 4.60 -23.27 -15.15
N ILE A 114 5.33 -22.53 -16.00
CA ILE A 114 5.13 -22.56 -17.46
C ILE A 114 5.32 -23.99 -17.99
N LYS A 115 6.43 -24.65 -17.65
CA LYS A 115 6.72 -26.02 -18.10
C LYS A 115 5.61 -27.01 -17.71
N LYS A 116 4.98 -26.80 -16.56
CA LYS A 116 4.00 -27.72 -16.02
C LYS A 116 2.59 -27.48 -16.57
N TYR A 117 2.19 -26.23 -16.76
CA TYR A 117 0.78 -25.89 -16.99
C TYR A 117 0.52 -25.22 -18.34
N TRP A 118 1.51 -24.60 -18.99
CA TRP A 118 1.25 -23.73 -20.15
C TRP A 118 0.71 -24.49 -21.36
N GLU A 119 1.49 -25.44 -21.89
CA GLU A 119 1.11 -26.18 -23.09
C GLU A 119 -0.15 -27.02 -22.85
N GLU A 120 -0.28 -27.62 -21.66
CA GLU A 120 -1.46 -28.40 -21.27
C GLU A 120 -2.74 -27.53 -21.23
N GLU A 121 -2.67 -26.33 -20.65
CA GLU A 121 -3.84 -25.45 -20.54
C GLU A 121 -4.17 -24.69 -21.82
N LYS A 122 -3.15 -24.36 -22.64
CA LYS A 122 -3.31 -23.44 -23.79
C LYS A 122 -3.26 -24.14 -25.14
N GLY A 123 -2.66 -25.32 -25.23
CA GLY A 123 -2.51 -26.07 -26.49
C GLY A 123 -1.42 -25.53 -27.43
N TYR A 124 -0.56 -24.62 -26.97
CA TYR A 124 0.60 -24.10 -27.73
C TYR A 124 1.77 -23.75 -26.80
N ALA A 125 2.98 -23.72 -27.38
CA ALA A 125 4.23 -23.46 -26.65
C ALA A 125 4.32 -22.03 -26.10
N PHE A 126 5.01 -21.87 -24.97
CA PHE A 126 5.28 -20.54 -24.41
C PHE A 126 6.37 -19.82 -25.20
N GLU A 127 6.07 -18.63 -25.70
CA GLU A 127 7.04 -17.75 -26.37
C GLU A 127 7.50 -16.60 -25.47
N SER A 128 8.78 -16.63 -25.11
CA SER A 128 9.39 -15.57 -24.33
C SER A 128 9.38 -14.24 -25.10
N GLY A 129 9.11 -13.13 -24.41
CA GLY A 129 9.10 -11.79 -25.00
C GLY A 129 7.79 -11.36 -25.67
N GLN A 130 6.87 -12.28 -25.98
CA GLN A 130 5.59 -11.98 -26.64
C GLN A 130 4.54 -11.32 -25.72
N GLY A 131 4.86 -11.14 -24.44
CA GLY A 131 3.92 -10.58 -23.46
C GLY A 131 2.84 -11.52 -22.96
N MET A 132 3.06 -12.80 -23.15
CA MET A 132 2.26 -13.89 -22.62
C MET A 132 2.12 -13.84 -21.09
N VAL A 133 3.17 -13.41 -20.40
CA VAL A 133 3.19 -13.16 -18.96
C VAL A 133 3.74 -11.77 -18.68
N ARG A 134 3.14 -11.09 -17.70
CA ARG A 134 3.60 -9.79 -17.21
C ARG A 134 3.80 -9.81 -15.70
N ARG A 135 4.81 -9.09 -15.24
CA ARG A 135 5.18 -9.01 -13.83
C ARG A 135 5.36 -7.55 -13.42
N PRO A 136 4.34 -6.92 -12.85
CA PRO A 136 4.50 -5.62 -12.19
C PRO A 136 5.38 -5.72 -10.94
N ASP A 137 5.99 -4.62 -10.53
CA ASP A 137 6.86 -4.60 -9.35
C ASP A 137 6.08 -4.85 -8.06
N VAL A 138 4.94 -4.16 -7.87
CA VAL A 138 4.09 -4.36 -6.69
C VAL A 138 2.61 -4.33 -7.05
N ILE A 139 1.83 -5.26 -6.49
CA ILE A 139 0.37 -5.22 -6.48
C ILE A 139 -0.10 -4.91 -5.07
N ILE A 140 -0.96 -3.90 -4.95
CA ILE A 140 -1.63 -3.57 -3.70
C ILE A 140 -3.04 -4.14 -3.76
N VAL A 141 -3.40 -5.00 -2.81
CA VAL A 141 -4.73 -5.61 -2.74
C VAL A 141 -5.64 -4.93 -1.72
N LYS A 142 -6.94 -4.96 -1.99
CA LYS A 142 -7.98 -4.45 -1.08
C LYS A 142 -8.12 -5.37 0.13
N ASP A 143 -8.21 -6.68 -0.11
CA ASP A 143 -8.33 -7.72 0.89
C ASP A 143 -7.09 -8.65 0.83
N PRO A 144 -6.21 -8.62 1.85
CA PRO A 144 -4.99 -9.43 1.84
C PRO A 144 -5.23 -10.92 2.02
N THR A 145 -6.46 -11.34 2.36
CA THR A 145 -6.85 -12.75 2.49
C THR A 145 -7.26 -13.38 1.15
N LYS A 146 -7.32 -12.57 0.08
CA LYS A 146 -7.71 -12.98 -1.27
C LYS A 146 -6.56 -12.84 -2.27
N PRO A 147 -6.54 -13.63 -3.36
CA PRO A 147 -5.55 -13.47 -4.41
C PRO A 147 -5.62 -12.08 -5.04
N PRO A 148 -4.54 -11.60 -5.69
CA PRO A 148 -4.53 -10.33 -6.41
C PRO A 148 -5.24 -10.43 -7.77
N THR A 149 -6.51 -10.84 -7.76
CA THR A 149 -7.38 -10.82 -8.94
C THR A 149 -7.86 -9.38 -9.21
N GLN A 150 -8.23 -9.07 -10.45
CA GLN A 150 -8.57 -7.72 -10.89
C GLN A 150 -9.59 -6.99 -9.99
N ASP A 151 -10.59 -7.71 -9.47
CA ASP A 151 -11.60 -7.19 -8.54
C ASP A 151 -11.01 -6.82 -7.15
N ASN A 152 -9.97 -7.53 -6.72
CA ASN A 152 -9.28 -7.33 -5.45
C ASN A 152 -8.06 -6.39 -5.56
N ILE A 153 -7.65 -5.99 -6.77
CA ILE A 153 -6.55 -5.03 -6.94
C ILE A 153 -7.02 -3.62 -6.55
N LYS A 154 -6.29 -3.02 -5.60
CA LYS A 154 -6.35 -1.59 -5.25
C LYS A 154 -5.50 -0.80 -6.25
N HIS A 155 -4.21 -1.11 -6.36
CA HIS A 155 -3.29 -0.47 -7.31
C HIS A 155 -2.26 -1.46 -7.87
N VAL A 156 -1.76 -1.15 -9.07
CA VAL A 156 -0.57 -1.77 -9.67
C VAL A 156 0.53 -0.72 -9.67
N ILE A 157 1.64 -1.00 -8.99
CA ILE A 157 2.76 -0.07 -8.87
C ILE A 157 3.92 -0.59 -9.73
N GLU A 158 4.45 0.29 -10.55
CA GLU A 158 5.74 0.13 -11.24
C GLU A 158 6.77 1.06 -10.60
N ILE A 159 7.92 0.52 -10.21
CA ILE A 159 8.98 1.26 -9.53
C ILE A 159 10.10 1.53 -10.52
N LYS A 160 10.49 2.80 -10.63
CA LYS A 160 11.54 3.25 -11.54
C LYS A 160 12.66 3.96 -10.79
N PHE A 161 13.90 3.51 -10.95
CA PHE A 161 15.05 4.16 -10.32
C PHE A 161 15.85 5.04 -11.29
N LYS A 162 15.87 4.71 -12.59
CA LYS A 162 16.59 5.48 -13.62
C LYS A 162 15.87 5.53 -14.97
N ASP A 163 14.99 4.56 -15.23
CA ASP A 163 14.30 4.36 -16.49
C ASP A 163 12.85 4.86 -16.45
N LYS A 164 12.25 5.05 -17.63
CA LYS A 164 10.83 5.41 -17.76
C LYS A 164 9.98 4.17 -17.95
N LEU A 165 8.68 4.25 -17.64
CA LEU A 165 7.73 3.21 -18.04
C LEU A 165 7.81 2.95 -19.54
N ASN A 166 8.03 1.69 -19.92
CA ASN A 166 8.07 1.29 -21.32
C ASN A 166 6.65 1.18 -21.90
N ARG A 167 6.56 1.08 -23.24
CA ARG A 167 5.27 1.04 -23.95
C ARG A 167 4.42 -0.18 -23.56
N ASP A 168 5.05 -1.33 -23.34
CA ASP A 168 4.33 -2.55 -22.98
C ASP A 168 3.73 -2.47 -21.57
N GLN A 169 4.44 -1.89 -20.61
CA GLN A 169 3.95 -1.65 -19.26
C GLN A 169 2.72 -0.75 -19.26
N LYS A 170 2.78 0.36 -20.02
CA LYS A 170 1.64 1.29 -20.17
C LYS A 170 0.42 0.63 -20.81
N ARG A 171 0.62 -0.35 -21.69
CA ARG A 171 -0.46 -1.06 -22.38
C ARG A 171 -1.04 -2.19 -21.53
N ASP A 172 -0.19 -2.95 -20.84
CA ASP A 172 -0.59 -4.23 -20.26
C ASP A 172 -0.97 -4.14 -18.78
N TYR A 173 -0.38 -3.22 -18.01
CA TYR A 173 -0.74 -3.07 -16.59
C TYR A 173 -2.16 -2.54 -16.35
N PRO A 174 -2.72 -1.64 -17.19
CA PRO A 174 -4.14 -1.29 -17.08
C PRO A 174 -5.06 -2.50 -17.28
N LYS A 175 -4.69 -3.46 -18.13
CA LYS A 175 -5.45 -4.71 -18.32
C LYS A 175 -5.43 -5.56 -17.06
N ILE A 176 -4.29 -5.63 -16.36
CA ILE A 176 -4.17 -6.33 -15.07
C ILE A 176 -5.03 -5.62 -14.02
N ALA A 177 -4.90 -4.30 -13.91
CA ALA A 177 -5.59 -3.50 -12.89
C ALA A 177 -7.11 -3.38 -13.11
N GLY A 178 -7.56 -3.59 -14.36
CA GLY A 178 -8.93 -3.33 -14.81
C GLY A 178 -9.24 -1.86 -15.05
N ASP A 179 -8.29 -0.97 -14.77
CA ASP A 179 -8.41 0.47 -14.92
C ASP A 179 -7.01 1.09 -14.99
N GLN A 180 -6.80 2.02 -15.93
CA GLN A 180 -5.54 2.75 -16.07
C GLN A 180 -5.25 3.62 -14.84
N ASN A 181 -6.28 4.17 -14.18
CA ASN A 181 -6.09 5.05 -13.03
C ASN A 181 -5.52 4.32 -11.81
N LYS A 182 -5.68 3.00 -11.74
CA LYS A 182 -5.09 2.16 -10.70
C LYS A 182 -3.60 1.88 -10.91
N VAL A 183 -3.03 2.19 -12.08
CA VAL A 183 -1.61 2.01 -12.36
C VAL A 183 -0.84 3.23 -11.91
N LYS A 184 0.13 3.06 -11.01
CA LYS A 184 0.98 4.13 -10.49
C LYS A 184 2.44 3.85 -10.77
N LYS A 185 3.18 4.92 -11.06
CA LYS A 185 4.64 4.91 -11.10
C LYS A 185 5.13 5.52 -9.79
N LEU A 186 6.03 4.84 -9.10
CA LEU A 186 6.81 5.44 -8.01
C LEU A 186 8.29 5.43 -8.38
N ASP A 187 9.00 6.46 -7.96
CA ASP A 187 10.45 6.59 -8.08
C ASP A 187 10.99 7.31 -6.83
N PRO A 188 12.31 7.41 -6.63
CA PRO A 188 12.86 8.08 -5.46
C PRO A 188 12.40 9.53 -5.28
N ASN A 189 12.11 10.24 -6.36
CA ASN A 189 11.64 11.64 -6.30
C ASN A 189 10.16 11.69 -5.87
N GLU A 190 9.30 10.82 -6.41
CA GLU A 190 7.90 10.69 -5.98
C GLU A 190 7.77 10.31 -4.50
N CYS A 191 8.84 9.75 -3.92
CA CYS A 191 8.96 9.34 -2.53
C CYS A 191 9.75 10.32 -1.65
N ASP A 192 10.21 11.45 -2.20
CA ASP A 192 10.99 12.48 -1.49
C ASP A 192 12.22 11.91 -0.75
N CYS A 193 12.88 10.90 -1.34
CA CYS A 193 13.98 10.17 -0.69
C CYS A 193 15.23 11.01 -0.43
N ASP A 194 15.37 12.16 -1.09
CA ASP A 194 16.51 13.07 -0.92
C ASP A 194 16.34 14.02 0.29
N SER A 195 15.19 14.00 0.96
CA SER A 195 15.02 14.74 2.22
C SER A 195 15.98 14.24 3.31
N ASP A 196 16.40 15.15 4.19
CA ASP A 196 17.34 14.92 5.30
C ASP A 196 16.78 13.99 6.39
N ASP A 197 15.53 13.55 6.25
CA ASP A 197 14.91 12.56 7.11
C ASP A 197 15.60 11.20 6.90
N GLN A 198 16.49 10.87 7.85
CA GLN A 198 17.16 9.57 7.94
C GLN A 198 16.20 8.39 8.16
N ASN A 199 14.89 8.66 8.26
CA ASN A 199 13.84 7.77 8.73
C ASN A 199 13.43 6.72 7.66
N GLY A 200 14.42 5.97 7.17
CA GLY A 200 14.25 4.94 6.14
C GLY A 200 15.57 4.48 5.51
N LYS A 201 16.63 5.29 5.60
CA LYS A 201 17.94 4.99 4.97
C LYS A 201 18.79 4.00 5.77
N THR A 202 18.43 3.71 7.02
CA THR A 202 19.24 2.87 7.94
C THR A 202 18.51 1.66 8.51
N SER A 203 17.24 1.47 8.17
CA SER A 203 16.46 0.36 8.75
C SER A 203 16.83 -0.99 8.13
N THR A 204 17.14 -1.97 8.97
CA THR A 204 17.28 -3.38 8.58
C THR A 204 15.98 -3.93 7.95
N VAL A 205 16.05 -5.10 7.33
CA VAL A 205 14.84 -5.77 6.81
C VAL A 205 13.85 -6.07 7.94
N LEU A 206 14.34 -6.52 9.09
CA LEU A 206 13.49 -6.85 10.25
C LEU A 206 12.77 -5.62 10.81
N GLU A 207 13.48 -4.50 10.97
CA GLU A 207 12.87 -3.25 11.45
C GLU A 207 11.80 -2.73 10.47
N PHE A 208 12.08 -2.79 9.16
CA PHE A 208 11.10 -2.47 8.13
C PHE A 208 9.86 -3.37 8.23
N VAL A 209 10.06 -4.68 8.34
CA VAL A 209 8.97 -5.67 8.43
C VAL A 209 8.12 -5.43 9.67
N ALA A 210 8.74 -5.24 10.84
CA ALA A 210 8.02 -5.01 12.10
C ALA A 210 7.19 -3.72 12.04
N TRP A 211 7.78 -2.62 11.56
CA TRP A 211 7.09 -1.35 11.38
C TRP A 211 5.94 -1.44 10.38
N ALA A 212 6.17 -2.03 9.21
CA ALA A 212 5.16 -2.14 8.16
C ALA A 212 4.01 -3.07 8.59
N ALA A 213 4.31 -4.17 9.30
CA ALA A 213 3.29 -5.06 9.85
C ALA A 213 2.40 -4.33 10.87
N ALA A 214 2.95 -3.44 11.69
CA ALA A 214 2.17 -2.63 12.62
C ALA A 214 1.21 -1.67 11.88
N ILE A 215 1.66 -1.04 10.79
CA ILE A 215 0.81 -0.19 9.94
C ILE A 215 -0.33 -1.01 9.32
N VAL A 216 -0.02 -2.18 8.74
CA VAL A 216 -1.02 -3.07 8.14
C VAL A 216 -2.06 -3.50 9.19
N ALA A 217 -1.61 -3.88 10.39
CA ALA A 217 -2.51 -4.25 11.48
C ALA A 217 -3.43 -3.09 11.90
N ALA A 218 -2.88 -1.88 12.03
CA ALA A 218 -3.66 -0.69 12.37
C ALA A 218 -4.72 -0.38 11.30
N ALA A 219 -4.34 -0.41 10.02
CA ALA A 219 -5.27 -0.20 8.90
C ALA A 219 -6.41 -1.23 8.90
N PHE A 220 -6.12 -2.49 9.22
CA PHE A 220 -7.13 -3.54 9.30
C PHE A 220 -8.12 -3.34 10.47
N GLN A 221 -7.64 -2.86 11.62
CA GLN A 221 -8.52 -2.54 12.77
C GLN A 221 -9.48 -1.38 12.44
N LEU A 222 -8.97 -0.34 11.76
CA LEU A 222 -9.79 0.78 11.31
C LEU A 222 -10.88 0.33 10.33
N ARG A 223 -10.55 -0.54 9.36
CA ARG A 223 -11.52 -1.09 8.40
C ARG A 223 -12.58 -1.97 9.04
N LYS A 224 -12.26 -2.67 10.12
CA LYS A 224 -13.24 -3.48 10.88
C LYS A 224 -14.15 -2.65 11.80
N GLY A 225 -14.04 -1.32 11.78
CA GLY A 225 -14.85 -0.43 12.62
C GLY A 225 -14.58 -0.54 14.12
N LYS A 226 -13.50 -1.23 14.52
CA LYS A 226 -13.07 -1.32 15.92
C LYS A 226 -12.08 -0.20 16.19
N ILE A 227 -12.60 0.98 16.51
CA ILE A 227 -11.79 2.09 17.02
C ILE A 227 -11.08 1.58 18.28
N PRO A 228 -9.74 1.71 18.41
CA PRO A 228 -9.06 1.38 19.65
C PRO A 228 -9.68 2.22 20.76
N LYS A 229 -10.22 1.57 21.79
CA LYS A 229 -10.67 2.26 23.00
C LYS A 229 -9.45 2.95 23.58
N PHE A 230 -9.32 4.26 23.39
CA PHE A 230 -8.35 5.05 24.13
C PHE A 230 -8.59 4.79 25.62
N PRO A 231 -7.52 4.55 26.42
CA PRO A 231 -7.67 4.45 27.86
C PRO A 231 -8.34 5.75 28.33
N LYS A 232 -9.50 5.60 28.99
CA LYS A 232 -10.15 6.72 29.66
C LYS A 232 -9.18 7.18 30.75
N PHE A 233 -8.47 8.28 30.51
CA PHE A 233 -7.78 8.96 31.60
C PHE A 233 -8.84 9.31 32.65
N PRO A 234 -8.65 8.94 33.93
CA PRO A 234 -9.57 9.32 34.97
C PRO A 234 -9.66 10.85 34.99
N SER A 235 -10.88 11.37 34.90
CA SER A 235 -11.12 12.80 35.04
C SER A 235 -10.51 13.27 36.37
N PRO A 236 -9.79 14.41 36.39
CA PRO A 236 -9.30 14.98 37.64
C PRO A 236 -10.49 15.17 38.58
N LYS A 237 -10.37 14.66 39.82
CA LYS A 237 -11.38 14.91 40.85
C LYS A 237 -11.49 16.43 41.05
N PRO A 238 -12.71 17.00 41.07
CA PRO A 238 -12.87 18.41 41.39
C PRO A 238 -12.30 18.66 42.78
N SER A 239 -11.43 19.67 42.90
CA SER A 239 -10.87 20.12 44.17
C SER A 239 -12.00 20.55 45.10
N PRO A 240 -11.96 20.19 46.39
CA PRO A 240 -12.98 20.60 47.34
C PRO A 240 -12.99 22.14 47.44
N SER A 241 -14.19 22.72 47.30
CA SER A 241 -14.40 24.14 47.51
C SER A 241 -14.10 24.50 48.97
N PRO A 242 -13.46 25.65 49.24
CA PRO A 242 -13.19 26.08 50.61
C PRO A 242 -14.51 26.37 51.32
N ALA A 243 -14.70 25.74 52.48
CA ALA A 243 -15.74 26.09 53.41
C ALA A 243 -15.42 27.47 54.00
N TRP A 244 -16.31 28.43 53.81
CA TRP A 244 -16.37 29.67 54.59
C TRP A 244 -17.37 29.48 55.72
#